data_AF-A0AAJ1Q823-F1
#
_entry.id   AF-A0AAJ1Q823-F1
#
_cell.length_a   1.000
_cell.length_b   1.000
_cell.length_c   1.000
_cell.angle_alpha   90.00
_cell.angle_beta   90.00
_cell.angle_gamma   90.00
#
_symmetry.space_group_name_H-M   'P 1'
#
loop_
_entity.id
_entity.type
_entity.pdbx_description
1 polymer ?
#
loop_
_entity_poly.entity_id
_entity_poly.type
_entity_poly.pdbx_seq_one_letter_code
_entity_poly.pdbx_strand_id
1 'polypeptide(L)'
;QSPGLVGFLVAPAAVIDAVLSVVAGIIYDKTTPSLPIISGCTIIGLTFLGANLFTPSIGGLVLIYMLFMVGLSFSYSNIMTYSLSKLPAG
;
A
#
# COMPACT_ATOMS: atom_id res chain seq x y z
N GLN A 1 -20.57 5.04 -13.15
CA GLN A 1 -19.39 5.89 -13.44
C GLN A 1 -18.73 5.36 -14.71
N SER A 2 -18.21 6.23 -15.59
CA SER A 2 -17.50 5.78 -16.80
C SER A 2 -16.15 5.13 -16.42
N PRO A 3 -15.75 4.00 -17.06
CA PRO A 3 -14.45 3.37 -16.80
C PRO A 3 -13.26 4.31 -16.95
N GLY A 4 -13.30 5.24 -17.92
CA GLY A 4 -12.23 6.22 -18.12
C GLY A 4 -12.08 7.21 -16.96
N LEU A 5 -13.20 7.63 -16.37
CA LEU A 5 -13.17 8.50 -15.19
C LEU A 5 -12.62 7.76 -13.97
N VAL A 6 -13.01 6.50 -13.77
CA VAL A 6 -12.47 5.67 -12.69
C VAL A 6 -10.96 5.53 -12.86
N GLY A 7 -10.49 5.16 -14.05
CA GLY A 7 -9.06 5.04 -14.36
C GLY A 7 -8.26 6.32 -14.06
N PHE A 8 -8.79 7.48 -14.44
CA PHE A 8 -8.15 8.76 -14.14
C PHE A 8 -8.07 9.04 -12.63
N LEU A 9 -9.09 8.67 -11.86
CA LEU A 9 -9.11 8.86 -10.41
C LEU A 9 -8.15 7.93 -9.67
N VAL A 10 -7.90 6.72 -10.19
CA VAL A 10 -6.96 5.76 -9.58
C VAL A 10 -5.52 5.88 -10.08
N ALA A 11 -5.28 6.45 -11.26
CA ALA A 11 -3.94 6.56 -11.86
C ALA A 11 -2.88 7.22 -10.94
N PRO A 12 -3.17 8.31 -10.21
CA PRO A 12 -2.19 8.90 -9.29
C PRO A 12 -1.77 7.94 -8.18
N ALA A 13 -2.69 7.10 -7.69
CA ALA A 13 -2.39 6.13 -6.65
C ALA A 13 -1.41 5.05 -7.16
N ALA A 14 -1.50 4.66 -8.43
CA ALA A 14 -0.55 3.73 -9.03
C ALA A 14 0.86 4.34 -9.18
N VAL A 15 0.96 5.63 -9.51
CA VAL A 15 2.25 6.34 -9.53
C VAL A 15 2.86 6.42 -8.13
N ILE A 16 2.02 6.75 -7.13
CA ILE A 16 2.41 6.75 -5.72
C ILE A 16 2.93 5.37 -5.30
N ASP A 17 2.20 4.30 -5.65
CA ASP A 17 2.57 2.93 -5.33
C ASP A 17 3.92 2.54 -5.93
N ALA A 18 4.13 2.83 -7.21
CA ALA A 18 5.38 2.52 -7.91
C ALA A 18 6.59 3.21 -7.25
N VAL A 19 6.48 4.50 -6.90
CA VAL A 19 7.57 5.25 -6.25
C VAL A 19 7.80 4.76 -4.83
N LEU A 20 6.74 4.58 -4.05
CA LEU A 20 6.86 4.18 -2.65
C LEU A 20 7.30 2.73 -2.49
N SER A 21 7.03 1.85 -3.44
CA SER A 21 7.54 0.47 -3.42
C SER A 21 9.07 0.43 -3.42
N VAL A 22 9.71 1.30 -4.21
CA VAL A 22 11.17 1.45 -4.21
C VAL A 22 11.67 1.97 -2.87
N VAL A 23 11.02 3.01 -2.32
CA VAL A 23 11.38 3.58 -1.01
C VAL A 23 11.22 2.55 0.10
N ALA A 24 10.13 1.80 0.09
CA ALA A 24 9.85 0.76 1.06
C ALA A 24 10.87 -0.38 1.01
N GLY A 25 11.33 -0.77 -0.18
CA GLY A 25 12.44 -1.71 -0.36
C GLY A 25 13.75 -1.19 0.23
N ILE A 26 14.08 0.08 0.00
CA ILE A 26 15.28 0.70 0.60
C ILE A 26 15.18 0.72 2.13
N ILE A 27 14.01 1.03 2.69
CA ILE A 27 13.78 0.98 4.15
C ILE A 27 13.93 -0.45 4.66
N TYR A 28 13.35 -1.42 3.96
CA TYR A 28 13.47 -2.85 4.28
C TYR A 28 14.93 -3.29 4.35
N ASP A 29 15.76 -2.90 3.38
CA ASP A 29 17.16 -3.28 3.30
C ASP A 29 18.03 -2.61 4.38
N LYS A 30 17.70 -1.38 4.76
CA LYS A 30 18.48 -0.58 5.74
C LYS A 30 18.03 -0.75 7.18
N THR A 31 16.87 -1.34 7.42
CA THR A 31 16.26 -1.47 8.74
C THR A 31 15.83 -2.92 9.00
N THR A 32 15.02 -3.15 10.04
CA THR A 32 14.43 -4.47 10.26
C THR A 32 13.30 -4.69 9.25
N PRO A 33 13.24 -5.84 8.54
CA PRO A 33 12.16 -6.21 7.62
C PRO A 33 10.74 -5.97 8.14
N SER A 34 10.52 -6.15 9.44
CA SER A 34 9.22 -5.98 10.08
C SER A 34 8.72 -4.53 10.10
N LEU A 35 9.61 -3.53 10.07
CA LEU A 35 9.25 -2.12 10.16
C LEU A 35 8.37 -1.67 8.99
N PRO A 36 8.80 -1.77 7.72
CA PRO A 36 7.95 -1.38 6.59
C PRO A 36 6.70 -2.26 6.49
N ILE A 37 6.82 -3.57 6.76
CA ILE A 37 5.69 -4.51 6.69
C ILE A 37 4.58 -4.14 7.67
N ILE A 38 4.90 -3.99 8.95
CA ILE A 38 3.90 -3.67 10.00
C ILE A 38 3.31 -2.29 9.72
N SER A 39 4.13 -1.29 9.38
CA SER A 39 3.65 0.05 9.05
C SER A 39 2.64 0.04 7.89
N GLY A 40 2.93 -0.71 6.81
CA GLY A 40 2.03 -0.86 5.67
C GLY A 40 0.72 -1.54 6.05
N CYS A 41 0.77 -2.63 6.83
CA CYS A 41 -0.41 -3.31 7.34
C CYS A 41 -1.27 -2.41 8.23
N THR A 42 -0.65 -1.57 9.08
CA THR A 42 -1.36 -0.59 9.91
C THR A 42 -2.07 0.44 9.03
N ILE A 43 -1.41 0.99 8.02
CA ILE A 43 -2.02 1.94 7.08
C ILE A 43 -3.23 1.30 6.39
N ILE A 44 -3.09 0.08 5.86
CA ILE A 44 -4.20 -0.66 5.23
C ILE A 44 -5.36 -0.82 6.21
N GLY A 45 -5.10 -1.28 7.44
CA GLY A 45 -6.12 -1.44 8.47
C GLY A 45 -6.88 -0.15 8.76
N LEU A 46 -6.16 0.97 8.87
CA LEU A 46 -6.75 2.30 9.07
C LEU A 46 -7.60 2.75 7.88
N THR A 47 -7.21 2.41 6.64
CA THR A 47 -8.00 2.75 5.44
C THR A 47 -9.32 2.00 5.40
N PHE A 48 -9.33 0.71 5.76
CA PHE A 48 -10.57 -0.05 5.90
C PHE A 48 -11.44 0.48 7.03
N LEU A 49 -10.84 0.83 8.17
CA LEU A 49 -11.56 1.43 9.28
C LEU A 49 -12.22 2.75 8.85
N GLY A 50 -11.46 3.64 8.20
CA GLY A 50 -11.97 4.91 7.70
C GLY A 50 -13.08 4.75 6.66
N ALA A 51 -12.96 3.77 5.76
CA ALA A 51 -13.99 3.47 4.77
C ALA A 51 -15.31 2.97 5.39
N ASN A 52 -15.26 2.32 6.56
CA ASN A 52 -16.44 1.80 7.26
C ASN A 52 -17.05 2.80 8.25
N LEU A 53 -16.23 3.68 8.85
CA LEU A 53 -16.71 4.65 9.85
C LEU A 53 -17.33 5.90 9.22
N PHE A 54 -17.02 6.21 7.97
CA PHE A 54 -17.51 7.40 7.29
C PHE A 54 -18.22 7.02 5.99
N THR A 55 -19.21 7.80 5.57
CA THR A 55 -19.75 7.73 4.20
C THR A 55 -18.91 8.65 3.32
N PRO A 56 -17.95 8.11 2.53
CA PRO A 56 -17.01 8.95 1.81
C PRO A 56 -17.69 9.61 0.60
N SER A 57 -17.35 10.87 0.36
CA SER A 57 -17.53 11.48 -0.96
C SER A 57 -16.61 10.80 -1.98
N ILE A 58 -16.81 11.06 -3.28
CA ILE A 58 -15.91 10.53 -4.34
C ILE A 58 -14.45 10.91 -4.04
N GLY A 59 -14.18 12.15 -3.67
CA GLY A 59 -12.83 12.59 -3.30
C GLY A 59 -12.28 11.88 -2.06
N GLY A 60 -13.14 11.64 -1.06
CA GLY A 60 -12.77 10.86 0.13
C GLY A 60 -12.41 9.41 -0.21
N LEU A 61 -13.12 8.79 -1.14
CA LEU A 61 -12.85 7.43 -1.59
C LEU A 61 -11.54 7.34 -2.38
N VAL A 62 -11.23 8.35 -3.21
CA VAL A 62 -9.93 8.46 -3.89
C VAL A 62 -8.79 8.61 -2.87
N LEU A 63 -8.97 9.45 -1.86
CA LEU A 63 -7.95 9.62 -0.81
C LEU A 63 -7.72 8.33 -0.02
N ILE A 64 -8.79 7.63 0.37
CA ILE A 64 -8.72 6.33 1.03
C ILE A 64 -7.98 5.32 0.15
N TYR A 65 -8.28 5.29 -1.15
CA TYR A 65 -7.60 4.41 -2.10
C TYR A 65 -6.12 4.75 -2.27
N MET A 66 -5.75 6.03 -2.33
CA MET A 66 -4.34 6.44 -2.36
C MET A 66 -3.60 6.00 -1.10
N LEU A 67 -4.18 6.19 0.08
CA LEU A 67 -3.59 5.73 1.34
C LEU A 67 -3.50 4.20 1.42
N PHE A 68 -4.50 3.49 0.90
CA PHE A 68 -4.48 2.04 0.79
C PHE A 68 -3.32 1.58 -0.09
N MET A 69 -3.10 2.24 -1.22
CA MET A 69 -1.96 1.96 -2.11
C MET A 69 -0.62 2.19 -1.41
N VAL A 70 -0.45 3.29 -0.66
CA VAL A 70 0.75 3.52 0.17
C VAL A 70 1.02 2.35 1.12
N GLY A 71 -0.02 1.87 1.81
CA GLY A 71 0.09 0.74 2.73
C GLY A 71 0.44 -0.56 2.02
N LEU A 72 -0.10 -0.78 0.81
CA LEU A 72 0.26 -1.91 -0.05
C LEU A 72 1.72 -1.87 -0.47
N SER A 73 2.25 -0.71 -0.91
CA SER A 73 3.65 -0.60 -1.33
C SER A 73 4.64 -0.94 -0.21
N PHE A 74 4.30 -0.57 1.03
CA PHE A 74 5.16 -0.82 2.19
C PHE A 74 5.11 -2.26 2.69
N SER A 75 3.97 -2.94 2.49
CA SER A 75 3.73 -4.28 3.01
C SER A 75 3.90 -5.37 1.96
N TYR A 76 3.12 -5.36 0.89
CA TYR A 76 2.96 -6.51 -0.01
C TYR A 76 4.28 -6.97 -0.65
N SER A 77 5.05 -6.06 -1.24
CA SER A 77 6.35 -6.38 -1.85
C SER A 77 7.36 -6.90 -0.83
N ASN A 78 7.42 -6.26 0.34
CA ASN A 78 8.34 -6.60 1.42
C ASN A 78 7.98 -7.93 2.12
N ILE A 79 6.69 -8.25 2.26
CA ILE A 79 6.21 -9.54 2.77
C ILE A 79 6.69 -10.67 1.87
N MET A 80 6.61 -10.48 0.54
CA MET A 80 7.08 -11.46 -0.43
C MET A 80 8.59 -11.69 -0.28
N THR A 81 9.39 -10.62 -0.28
CA THR A 81 10.84 -10.70 -0.07
C THR A 81 11.20 -11.40 1.24
N TYR A 82 10.54 -11.02 2.34
CA TYR A 82 10.76 -11.64 3.65
C TYR A 82 10.39 -13.12 3.68
N SER A 83 9.27 -13.49 3.07
CA SER A 83 8.81 -14.88 3.05
C SER A 83 9.75 -15.77 2.25
N LEU A 84 10.23 -15.29 1.09
CA LEU A 84 11.23 -15.98 0.28
C LEU A 84 12.54 -16.19 1.05
N SER A 85 12.97 -15.22 1.86
CA SER A 85 14.19 -15.34 2.66
C SER A 85 14.08 -16.36 3.81
N LYS A 86 12.89 -16.91 4.08
CA LYS A 86 12.63 -17.94 5.10
C LYS A 86 12.45 -19.32 4.51
N LEU A 87 12.41 -19.46 3.18
CA LEU A 87 12.35 -20.77 2.55
C LEU A 87 13.66 -21.53 2.83
N PRO A 88 13.59 -22.85 3.08
CA PRO A 88 14.78 -23.68 3.14
C PRO A 88 15.56 -23.56 1.82
N ALA A 89 16.89 -23.53 1.89
CA ALA A 89 17.72 -23.77 0.71
C ALA A 89 17.45 -25.21 0.27
N GLY A 90 16.64 -25.36 -0.78
CA GLY A 90 16.38 -26.65 -1.43
C GLY A 90 17.62 -27.22 -2.09
#